data_AF-A0A521JA44-F1
#
_entry.id   AF-A0A521JA44-F1
#
_cell.length_a   1.000
_cell.length_b   1.000
_cell.length_c   1.000
_cell.angle_alpha   90.00
_cell.angle_beta   90.00
_cell.angle_gamma   90.00
#
_symmetry.space_group_name_H-M   'P 1'
#
loop_
_entity.id
_entity.type
_entity.pdbx_description
1 polymer ?
#
loop_
_entity_poly.entity_id
_entity_poly.type
_entity_poly.pdbx_seq_one_letter_code
_entity_poly.pdbx_strand_id
1 'polypeptide(L)'
;MKTPKFNYDKTTIIEAFWSGTVPKTMSKSMADYLAEYHPYDDRTLFLSIDEWQHGNDSQMDDRIKKVGGEFILRAKGHKDIDIVYTGSTTNGSGNAQAYSMYVRNPQDMVSGVKYELIAKSKHWIIYDGVYVERPKQ
;
A
#
# COMPACT_ATOMS: atom_id res chain seq x y z
N MET A 1 24.13 -15.00 14.56
CA MET A 1 24.14 -13.61 14.05
C MET A 1 23.35 -12.75 15.02
N LYS A 2 23.86 -11.56 15.39
CA LYS A 2 23.12 -10.64 16.28
C LYS A 2 21.95 -10.04 15.51
N THR A 3 20.74 -10.17 16.04
CA THR A 3 19.54 -9.52 15.51
C THR A 3 19.78 -8.00 15.51
N PRO A 4 19.65 -7.31 14.36
CA PRO A 4 19.77 -5.85 14.32
C PRO A 4 18.76 -5.21 15.28
N LYS A 5 19.14 -4.11 15.93
CA LYS A 5 18.18 -3.28 16.67
C LYS A 5 17.12 -2.77 15.70
N PHE A 6 15.85 -2.87 16.10
CA PHE A 6 14.71 -2.22 15.45
C PHE A 6 15.05 -0.77 15.05
N ASN A 7 14.79 -0.40 13.79
CA ASN A 7 14.94 0.95 13.26
C ASN A 7 13.57 1.44 12.75
N TYR A 8 13.10 2.54 13.33
CA TYR A 8 11.83 3.21 13.03
C TYR A 8 11.77 3.81 11.61
N ASP A 9 12.92 3.93 10.93
CA ASP A 9 13.08 4.79 9.76
C ASP A 9 12.59 4.20 8.44
N LYS A 10 12.25 2.90 8.37
CA LYS A 10 11.89 2.25 7.11
C LYS A 10 10.71 1.28 7.25
N THR A 11 9.63 1.56 6.53
CA THR A 11 8.51 0.64 6.32
C THR A 11 8.66 -0.03 4.95
N THR A 12 8.40 -1.33 4.89
CA THR A 12 8.53 -2.11 3.66
C THR A 12 7.17 -2.36 3.03
N ILE A 13 6.98 -1.87 1.80
CA ILE A 13 5.81 -2.15 0.97
C ILE A 13 6.12 -3.36 0.10
N ILE A 14 5.30 -4.40 0.20
CA ILE A 14 5.49 -5.69 -0.47
C ILE A 14 4.48 -5.95 -1.59
N GLU A 15 3.36 -5.22 -1.60
CA GLU A 15 2.35 -5.30 -2.65
C GLU A 15 1.53 -3.99 -2.69
N ALA A 16 1.01 -3.66 -3.87
CA ALA A 16 0.00 -2.63 -4.05
C ALA A 16 -1.14 -3.22 -4.89
N PHE A 17 -2.38 -3.00 -4.49
CA PHE A 17 -3.54 -3.61 -5.16
C PHE A 17 -4.77 -2.70 -5.07
N TRP A 18 -5.72 -2.87 -5.98
CA TRP A 18 -6.91 -2.03 -6.03
C TRP A 18 -7.95 -2.50 -5.01
N SER A 19 -8.76 -1.60 -4.48
CA SER A 19 -9.96 -1.99 -3.72
C SER A 19 -10.84 -2.95 -4.53
N GLY A 20 -11.48 -3.90 -3.86
CA GLY A 20 -12.25 -4.96 -4.51
C GLY A 20 -11.44 -6.01 -5.27
N THR A 21 -10.10 -6.01 -5.19
CA THR A 21 -9.24 -7.07 -5.75
C THR A 21 -8.68 -7.99 -4.67
N VAL A 22 -8.24 -9.19 -5.07
CA VAL A 22 -7.66 -10.18 -4.16
C VAL A 22 -6.16 -9.92 -3.97
N PRO A 23 -5.69 -9.54 -2.76
CA PRO A 23 -4.26 -9.40 -2.48
C PRO A 23 -3.55 -10.77 -2.43
N LYS A 24 -2.28 -10.81 -2.84
CA LYS A 24 -1.47 -12.05 -2.89
C LYS A 24 -0.59 -12.24 -1.67
N THR A 25 -0.21 -11.15 -1.02
CA THR A 25 0.76 -11.16 0.10
C THR A 25 0.09 -11.28 1.47
N MET A 26 -1.24 -11.24 1.52
CA MET A 26 -2.02 -11.26 2.76
C MET A 26 -2.56 -12.66 3.08
N SER A 27 -2.84 -12.91 4.37
CA SER A 27 -3.54 -14.13 4.77
C SER A 27 -4.93 -14.18 4.15
N LYS A 28 -5.46 -15.39 3.94
CA LYS A 28 -6.81 -15.57 3.40
C LYS A 28 -7.86 -14.79 4.21
N SER A 29 -7.78 -14.82 5.54
CA SER A 29 -8.71 -14.10 6.41
C SER A 29 -8.68 -12.59 6.19
N MET A 30 -7.51 -12.01 5.94
CA MET A 30 -7.36 -10.59 5.66
C MET A 30 -7.82 -10.24 4.24
N ALA A 31 -7.50 -11.09 3.26
CA ALA A 31 -7.97 -10.94 1.89
C ALA A 31 -9.51 -10.99 1.80
N ASP A 32 -10.15 -11.95 2.49
CA ASP A 32 -11.60 -12.09 2.55
C ASP A 32 -12.24 -10.86 3.24
N TYR A 33 -11.64 -10.37 4.33
CA TYR A 33 -12.07 -9.15 5.02
C TYR A 33 -11.99 -7.91 4.11
N LEU A 34 -10.90 -7.71 3.39
CA LEU A 34 -10.77 -6.59 2.46
C LEU A 34 -11.81 -6.67 1.34
N ALA A 35 -12.07 -7.86 0.80
CA ALA A 35 -13.09 -8.03 -0.24
C ALA A 35 -14.50 -7.72 0.27
N GLU A 36 -14.82 -8.05 1.52
CA GLU A 36 -16.12 -7.81 2.15
C GLU A 36 -16.33 -6.34 2.52
N TYR A 37 -15.35 -5.71 3.18
CA TYR A 37 -15.49 -4.36 3.78
C TYR A 37 -14.97 -3.24 2.89
N HIS A 38 -14.16 -3.56 1.88
CA HIS A 38 -13.61 -2.61 0.92
C HIS A 38 -13.86 -3.07 -0.52
N PRO A 39 -15.14 -3.05 -0.96
CA PRO A 39 -15.49 -3.31 -2.35
C PRO A 39 -14.81 -2.30 -3.28
N TYR A 40 -14.86 -2.57 -4.58
CA TYR A 40 -14.23 -1.72 -5.58
C TYR A 40 -14.68 -0.26 -5.46
N ASP A 41 -13.69 0.63 -5.36
CA ASP A 41 -13.82 2.07 -5.42
C ASP A 41 -12.83 2.62 -6.46
N ASP A 42 -13.25 3.64 -7.23
CA ASP A 42 -12.45 4.13 -8.35
C ASP A 42 -11.25 4.98 -7.94
N ARG A 43 -11.07 5.24 -6.65
CA ARG A 43 -9.99 6.06 -6.08
C ARG A 43 -9.17 5.35 -5.03
N THR A 44 -9.63 4.21 -4.53
CA THR A 44 -9.00 3.53 -3.41
C THR A 44 -8.14 2.37 -3.89
N LEU A 45 -6.87 2.43 -3.51
CA LEU A 45 -5.94 1.30 -3.57
C LEU A 45 -5.38 1.03 -2.18
N PHE A 46 -4.83 -0.15 -1.98
CA PHE A 46 -4.19 -0.56 -0.75
C PHE A 46 -2.71 -0.85 -0.98
N LEU A 47 -1.88 -0.47 -0.02
CA LEU A 47 -0.52 -0.96 0.11
C LEU A 47 -0.49 -2.08 1.15
N SER A 48 -0.02 -3.25 0.76
CA SER A 48 0.39 -4.29 1.68
C SER A 48 1.78 -3.96 2.21
N ILE A 49 1.90 -3.90 3.52
CA ILE A 49 3.19 -3.67 4.16
C ILE A 49 3.59 -4.84 5.03
N ASP A 50 4.87 -5.18 4.97
CA ASP A 50 5.46 -6.11 5.92
C ASP A 50 5.76 -5.35 7.23
N GLU A 51 4.78 -5.32 8.13
CA GLU A 51 4.96 -4.82 9.49
C GLU A 51 5.41 -5.93 10.45
N TRP A 52 6.32 -5.58 11.36
CA TRP A 52 6.97 -6.53 12.28
C TRP A 52 6.01 -7.10 13.33
N GLN A 53 6.23 -8.39 13.64
CA GLN A 53 5.63 -9.21 14.71
C GLN A 53 5.89 -8.72 16.16
N HIS A 54 6.25 -7.44 16.36
CA HIS A 54 6.80 -6.93 17.62
C HIS A 54 5.89 -5.97 18.40
N GLY A 55 4.58 -6.01 18.15
CA GLY A 55 3.57 -5.59 19.12
C GLY A 55 3.48 -4.08 19.37
N ASN A 56 2.85 -3.35 18.45
CA ASN A 56 2.07 -2.14 18.78
C ASN A 56 1.18 -1.74 17.59
N ASP A 57 -0.05 -1.37 17.87
CA ASP A 57 -1.19 -1.37 16.93
C ASP A 57 -1.36 -0.09 16.08
N SER A 58 -0.33 0.74 15.89
CA SER A 58 -0.48 2.04 15.18
C SER A 58 0.78 2.51 14.44
N GLN A 59 1.60 1.59 13.93
CA GLN A 59 2.97 1.91 13.54
C GLN A 59 3.12 2.68 12.22
N MET A 60 2.43 2.33 11.14
CA MET A 60 2.51 3.13 9.91
C MET A 60 1.65 4.39 9.98
N ASP A 61 0.53 4.40 10.71
CA ASP A 61 -0.27 5.62 10.91
C ASP A 61 0.54 6.70 11.62
N ASP A 62 1.27 6.34 12.67
CA ASP A 62 2.16 7.26 13.38
C ASP A 62 3.42 7.61 12.58
N ARG A 63 3.93 6.69 11.75
CA ARG A 63 5.04 7.00 10.85
C ARG A 63 4.62 7.98 9.77
N ILE A 64 3.46 7.81 9.13
CA ILE A 64 2.99 8.72 8.09
C ILE A 64 2.78 10.13 8.63
N LYS A 65 2.29 10.28 9.87
CA LYS A 65 2.23 11.59 10.54
C LYS A 65 3.61 12.26 10.66
N LYS A 66 4.70 11.48 10.75
CA LYS A 66 6.08 11.98 10.92
C LYS A 66 6.85 12.14 9.61
N VAL A 67 6.74 11.19 8.69
CA VAL A 67 7.59 11.10 7.47
C VAL A 67 6.83 11.35 6.17
N GLY A 68 5.53 11.61 6.25
CA GLY A 68 4.64 11.79 5.10
C GLY A 68 4.21 10.47 4.47
N GLY A 69 3.03 10.49 3.85
CA GLY A 69 2.41 9.34 3.17
C GLY A 69 2.08 9.66 1.72
N GLU A 70 3.01 10.32 1.02
CA GLU A 70 2.85 10.68 -0.39
C GLU A 70 3.68 9.78 -1.30
N PHE A 71 3.03 9.26 -2.34
CA PHE A 71 3.66 8.43 -3.35
C PHE A 71 3.24 8.88 -4.75
N ILE A 72 3.98 8.41 -5.74
CA ILE A 72 3.69 8.60 -7.16
C ILE A 72 3.48 7.23 -7.77
N LEU A 73 2.46 7.09 -8.61
CA LEU A 73 2.32 5.99 -9.54
C LEU A 73 2.83 6.42 -10.90
N ARG A 74 3.83 5.70 -11.43
CA ARG A 74 4.50 6.05 -12.70
C ARG A 74 4.40 4.93 -13.71
N ALA A 75 4.01 5.27 -14.93
CA ALA A 75 4.07 4.36 -16.07
C ALA A 75 4.64 5.10 -17.29
N LYS A 76 5.51 4.44 -18.05
CA LYS A 76 6.19 5.05 -19.21
C LYS A 76 5.16 5.51 -20.24
N GLY A 77 5.24 6.80 -20.62
CA GLY A 77 4.32 7.39 -21.60
C GLY A 77 2.96 7.82 -21.03
N HIS A 78 2.77 7.69 -19.72
CA HIS A 78 1.57 8.13 -19.01
C HIS A 78 1.90 9.23 -18.01
N LYS A 79 0.88 10.00 -17.63
CA LYS A 79 0.99 11.03 -16.60
C LYS A 79 1.29 10.37 -15.24
N ASP A 80 2.19 10.97 -14.48
CA ASP A 80 2.42 10.60 -13.09
C ASP A 80 1.19 10.90 -12.24
N ILE A 81 0.85 9.99 -11.33
CA ILE A 81 -0.36 10.08 -10.51
C ILE A 81 0.03 10.19 -9.04
N ASP A 82 -0.40 11.25 -8.39
CA ASP A 82 -0.23 11.39 -6.94
C ASP A 82 -1.24 10.52 -6.19
N ILE A 83 -0.72 9.77 -5.22
CA ILE A 83 -1.53 9.04 -4.25
C ILE A 83 -1.14 9.45 -2.83
N VAL A 84 -2.12 9.47 -1.94
CA VAL A 84 -1.93 9.88 -0.55
C VAL A 84 -2.58 8.91 0.41
N TYR A 85 -1.92 8.70 1.53
CA TYR A 85 -2.44 7.89 2.61
C TYR A 85 -3.70 8.49 3.24
N THR A 86 -4.67 7.62 3.55
CA THR A 86 -5.96 8.01 4.15
C THR A 86 -6.35 7.23 5.40
N GLY A 87 -5.71 6.10 5.70
CA GLY A 87 -6.04 5.30 6.87
C GLY A 87 -5.48 3.88 6.81
N SER A 88 -5.38 3.22 7.95
CA SER A 88 -5.11 1.79 8.03
C SER A 88 -6.40 0.99 8.03
N THR A 89 -6.35 -0.21 7.45
CA THR A 89 -7.38 -1.23 7.53
C THR A 89 -6.72 -2.50 8.05
N THR A 90 -7.22 -3.04 9.15
CA THR A 90 -6.66 -4.26 9.76
C THR A 90 -7.75 -5.22 10.21
N ASN A 91 -7.51 -6.51 10.01
CA ASN A 91 -8.25 -7.58 10.64
C ASN A 91 -7.26 -8.61 11.22
N GLY A 92 -7.06 -8.56 12.54
CA GLY A 92 -6.27 -9.54 13.28
C GLY A 92 -4.80 -9.16 13.54
N SER A 93 -4.06 -10.10 14.13
CA SER A 93 -2.63 -9.97 14.44
C SER A 93 -1.77 -10.64 13.36
N GLY A 94 -0.71 -9.97 12.89
CA GLY A 94 0.24 -10.54 11.94
C GLY A 94 0.83 -9.54 10.92
N ASN A 95 1.71 -10.04 10.06
CA ASN A 95 2.33 -9.30 8.96
C ASN A 95 1.35 -9.10 7.78
N ALA A 96 1.69 -8.21 6.84
CA ALA A 96 0.90 -7.88 5.64
C ALA A 96 -0.42 -7.14 5.95
N GLN A 97 -0.29 -6.01 6.64
CA GLN A 97 -1.41 -5.10 6.93
C GLN A 97 -1.75 -4.22 5.70
N ALA A 98 -3.01 -3.81 5.56
CA ALA A 98 -3.49 -3.05 4.41
C ALA A 98 -3.63 -1.56 4.75
N TYR A 99 -2.96 -0.71 3.98
CA TYR A 99 -3.02 0.73 4.19
C TYR A 99 -3.70 1.39 3.01
N SER A 100 -4.81 2.06 3.28
CA SER A 100 -5.64 2.73 2.30
C SER A 100 -4.93 3.97 1.76
N MET A 101 -4.91 4.07 0.44
CA MET A 101 -4.39 5.19 -0.30
C MET A 101 -5.47 5.71 -1.24
N TYR A 102 -5.53 7.03 -1.36
CA TYR A 102 -6.44 7.72 -2.26
C TYR A 102 -5.70 8.28 -3.47
N VAL A 103 -6.19 7.92 -4.65
CA VAL A 103 -5.73 8.43 -5.93
C VAL A 103 -6.35 9.80 -6.17
N ARG A 104 -5.52 10.85 -6.23
CA ARG A 104 -6.03 12.23 -6.33
C ARG A 104 -6.77 12.53 -7.63
N ASN A 105 -6.34 11.92 -8.74
CA ASN A 105 -6.90 12.12 -10.09
C ASN A 105 -7.07 10.75 -10.79
N PRO A 106 -8.03 9.91 -10.37
CA PRO A 106 -8.19 8.55 -10.90
C PRO A 106 -8.48 8.50 -12.41
N GLN A 107 -9.03 9.57 -12.98
CA GLN A 107 -9.30 9.71 -14.41
C GLN A 107 -8.02 9.75 -15.27
N ASP A 108 -6.88 10.09 -14.68
CA ASP A 108 -5.59 10.10 -15.36
C ASP A 108 -4.96 8.69 -15.41
N MET A 109 -5.53 7.70 -14.70
CA MET A 109 -5.11 6.31 -14.74
C MET A 109 -5.83 5.52 -15.84
N VAL A 110 -5.04 4.78 -16.62
CA VAL A 110 -5.55 3.92 -17.70
C VAL A 110 -5.64 2.47 -17.20
N SER A 111 -6.83 1.86 -17.31
CA SER A 111 -7.03 0.45 -16.92
C SER A 111 -6.15 -0.51 -17.74
N GLY A 112 -5.59 -1.51 -17.08
CA GLY A 112 -4.66 -2.47 -17.69
C GLY A 112 -3.22 -1.99 -17.85
N VAL A 113 -2.90 -0.74 -17.48
CA VAL A 113 -1.51 -0.26 -17.41
C VAL A 113 -0.96 -0.52 -16.02
N LYS A 114 0.26 -1.06 -15.97
CA LYS A 114 1.00 -1.27 -14.71
C LYS A 114 1.76 0.00 -14.35
N TYR A 115 1.41 0.58 -13.22
CA TYR A 115 2.10 1.74 -12.67
C TYR A 115 3.02 1.31 -11.53
N GLU A 116 4.29 1.69 -11.62
CA GLU A 116 5.28 1.50 -10.58
C GLU A 116 5.00 2.44 -9.40
N LEU A 117 5.08 1.92 -8.19
CA LEU A 117 4.96 2.73 -6.98
C LEU A 117 6.30 3.38 -6.65
N ILE A 118 6.31 4.69 -6.49
CA ILE A 118 7.50 5.48 -6.14
C ILE A 118 7.20 6.27 -4.87
N ALA A 119 8.00 6.07 -3.83
CA ALA A 119 7.92 6.89 -2.62
C ALA A 119 8.56 8.26 -2.85
N LYS A 120 7.90 9.34 -2.40
CA LYS A 120 8.49 10.68 -2.43
C LYS A 120 9.55 10.89 -1.34
N SER A 121 9.50 10.12 -0.26
CA SER A 121 10.46 10.18 0.84
C SER A 121 11.35 8.93 0.91
N LYS A 122 12.54 9.06 1.52
CA LYS A 122 13.51 7.97 1.66
C LYS A 122 13.21 7.02 2.82
N HIS A 123 12.04 7.17 3.45
CA HIS A 123 11.59 6.40 4.61
C HIS A 123 10.81 5.14 4.23
N TRP A 124 10.70 4.85 2.94
CA TRP A 124 9.99 3.70 2.41
C TRP A 124 10.94 2.80 1.67
N ILE A 125 10.83 1.51 1.94
CA ILE A 125 11.41 0.45 1.10
C ILE A 125 10.25 -0.09 0.29
N ILE A 126 10.36 -0.07 -1.03
CA ILE A 126 9.37 -0.66 -1.93
C ILE A 126 10.07 -1.87 -2.56
N TYR A 127 9.45 -3.05 -2.48
CA TYR A 127 9.98 -4.24 -3.12
C TYR A 127 9.99 -4.10 -4.64
N ASP A 128 11.00 -4.70 -5.26
CA ASP A 128 11.08 -4.77 -6.71
C ASP A 128 9.81 -5.43 -7.26
N GLY A 129 9.20 -4.80 -8.25
CA GLY A 129 8.00 -5.32 -8.89
C GLY A 129 6.69 -5.00 -8.18
N VAL A 130 6.68 -4.09 -7.20
CA VAL A 130 5.44 -3.52 -6.68
C VAL A 130 4.85 -2.56 -7.72
N TYR A 131 3.84 -3.07 -8.42
CA TYR A 131 3.04 -2.33 -9.37
C TYR A 131 1.58 -2.34 -8.93
N VAL A 132 0.83 -1.32 -9.33
CA VAL A 132 -0.62 -1.31 -9.27
C VAL A 132 -1.20 -1.24 -10.68
N GLU A 133 -2.27 -1.99 -10.90
CA GLU A 133 -3.03 -1.98 -12.15
C GLU A 133 -4.50 -1.71 -11.79
N ARG A 134 -5.08 -0.68 -12.41
CA ARG A 134 -6.51 -0.42 -12.27
C ARG A 134 -7.28 -1.53 -13.01
N PRO A 135 -8.22 -2.23 -12.35
CA PRO A 135 -9.05 -3.24 -13.00
C PRO A 135 -9.77 -2.69 -14.24
N LYS A 136 -9.95 -3.56 -15.24
CA LYS A 136 -10.86 -3.28 -16.36
C LYS A 136 -12.29 -3.46 -15.86
N GLN A 137 -13.12 -2.46 -16.09
CA GLN A 137 -14.58 -2.57 -15.93
C GLN A 137 -15.20 -3.11 -17.22
#